data_AF-A0A7J4F9Z8-F1
#
_entry.id   AF-A0A7J4F9Z8-F1
#
_cell.length_a   1.000
_cell.length_b   1.000
_cell.length_c   1.000
_cell.angle_alpha   90.00
_cell.angle_beta   90.00
_cell.angle_gamma   90.00
#
_symmetry.space_group_name_H-M   'P 1'
#
loop_
_entity.id
_entity.type
_entity.pdbx_description
1 polymer ?
#
loop_
_entity_poly.entity_id
_entity_poly.type
_entity_poly.pdbx_seq_one_letter_code
_entity_poly.pdbx_strand_id
1 'polypeptide(L)'
;MVYFLLGEDRRLVLKGLRPKAWEISVSDSLRGWSWSSPPVEPPYDVSLPLYEIAANYCESGRDVYLRHVEGVKPRRTKEMVGGLLYHETVSRIFLEAKAFLYRYGTRS
;
A
#
# COMPACT_ATOMS: atom_id res chain seq x y z
N MET A 1 8.65 31.86 16.50
CA MET A 1 8.31 31.83 17.93
C MET A 1 7.75 30.44 18.24
N VAL A 2 8.48 29.62 19.00
CA VAL A 2 8.07 28.24 19.32
C VAL A 2 7.25 28.30 20.61
N TYR A 3 5.96 27.99 20.52
CA TYR A 3 5.09 27.89 21.69
C TYR A 3 5.35 26.53 22.36
N PHE A 4 6.06 26.53 23.48
CA PHE A 4 6.13 25.37 24.35
C PHE A 4 4.83 25.30 25.14
N LEU A 5 4.06 24.22 24.94
CA LEU A 5 2.84 23.95 25.70
C LEU A 5 3.24 23.69 27.16
N LEU A 6 2.83 24.56 28.08
CA LEU A 6 2.95 24.28 29.52
C LEU A 6 2.09 23.05 29.88
N GLY A 7 2.35 22.43 31.03
CA GLY A 7 1.71 21.15 31.41
C GLY A 7 0.17 21.18 31.37
N GLU A 8 -0.42 22.33 31.66
CA GLU A 8 -1.87 22.56 31.59
C GLU A 8 -2.38 22.66 30.14
N ASP A 9 -1.66 23.37 29.26
CA ASP A 9 -1.97 23.44 27.83
C ASP A 9 -1.89 22.06 27.17
N ARG A 10 -0.88 21.26 27.55
CA ARG A 10 -0.73 19.89 27.05
C ARG A 10 -1.90 19.01 27.47
N ARG A 11 -2.41 19.18 28.69
CA ARG A 11 -3.58 18.45 29.19
C ARG A 11 -4.86 18.91 28.47
N LEU A 12 -5.03 20.22 28.26
CA LEU A 12 -6.17 20.78 27.53
C LEU A 12 -6.18 20.30 26.06
N VAL A 13 -5.03 20.33 25.39
CA VAL A 13 -4.89 19.86 24.01
C VAL A 13 -5.13 18.36 23.89
N LEU A 14 -4.50 17.53 24.74
CA LEU A 14 -4.60 16.08 24.62
C LEU A 14 -5.92 15.50 25.13
N LYS A 15 -6.51 16.07 26.19
CA LYS A 15 -7.71 15.51 26.84
C LYS A 15 -8.98 16.32 26.56
N GLY A 16 -8.88 17.57 26.13
CA GLY A 16 -10.03 18.42 25.82
C GLY A 16 -10.23 18.60 24.32
N LEU A 17 -9.24 19.18 23.65
CA LEU A 17 -9.36 19.61 22.26
C LEU A 17 -9.20 18.45 21.26
N ARG A 18 -8.27 17.50 21.46
CA ARG A 18 -8.13 16.32 20.56
C ARG A 18 -9.39 15.46 20.48
N PRO A 19 -10.03 15.08 21.60
CA PRO A 19 -11.29 14.32 21.55
C PRO A 19 -12.40 15.09 20.83
N LYS A 20 -12.52 16.40 21.08
CA LYS A 20 -13.49 17.28 20.40
C LYS A 20 -13.18 17.51 18.91
N ALA A 21 -11.90 17.57 18.53
CA ALA A 21 -11.49 17.68 17.14
C ALA A 21 -11.76 16.37 16.36
N TRP A 22 -11.76 15.23 17.05
CA TRP A 22 -12.19 13.93 16.51
C TRP A 22 -13.72 13.73 16.53
N GLU A 23 -14.44 14.62 17.21
CA GLU A 23 -15.90 14.71 17.22
C GLU A 23 -16.45 15.35 15.93
N ILE A 24 -15.57 15.91 15.07
CA ILE A 24 -15.86 16.09 13.64
C ILE A 24 -15.90 14.69 13.03
N SER A 25 -17.04 14.05 13.22
CA SER A 25 -17.33 12.68 12.87
C SER A 25 -17.32 12.56 11.35
N VAL A 26 -16.17 12.18 10.80
CA VAL A 26 -16.19 11.37 9.59
C VAL A 26 -17.17 10.23 9.87
N SER A 27 -18.26 10.18 9.10
CA SER A 27 -19.30 9.15 9.22
C SER A 27 -18.64 7.78 9.36
N ASP A 28 -19.17 6.89 10.19
CA ASP A 28 -18.66 5.52 10.30
C ASP A 28 -18.67 4.79 8.95
N SER A 29 -19.59 5.17 8.04
CA SER A 29 -19.60 4.68 6.66
C SER A 29 -18.36 5.07 5.84
N LEU A 30 -17.63 6.08 6.27
CA LEU A 30 -16.39 6.57 5.66
C LEU A 30 -15.15 6.10 6.44
N ARG A 31 -15.33 5.31 7.52
CA ARG A 31 -14.24 4.75 8.33
C ARG A 31 -14.08 3.27 8.00
N GLY A 32 -12.90 2.89 7.52
CA GLY A 32 -12.62 1.50 7.15
C GLY A 32 -13.34 1.07 5.87
N TRP A 33 -13.38 -0.25 5.63
CA TRP A 33 -14.06 -0.84 4.49
C TRP A 33 -15.48 -1.23 4.88
N SER A 34 -16.49 -0.60 4.29
CA SER A 34 -17.90 -0.90 4.55
C SER A 34 -18.34 -2.14 3.76
N TRP A 35 -17.84 -3.32 4.14
CA TRP A 35 -18.13 -4.59 3.45
C TRP A 35 -19.64 -4.93 3.39
N SER A 36 -20.45 -4.36 4.29
CA SER A 36 -21.89 -4.60 4.39
C SER A 36 -22.75 -3.72 3.49
N SER A 37 -22.18 -2.71 2.81
CA SER A 37 -22.92 -1.77 1.97
C SER A 37 -22.14 -1.40 0.70
N PRO A 38 -22.78 -1.32 -0.47
CA PRO A 38 -22.10 -0.90 -1.68
C PRO A 38 -21.67 0.59 -1.64
N PRO A 39 -20.62 0.98 -2.38
CA PRO A 39 -19.76 0.12 -3.18
C PRO A 39 -18.61 -0.46 -2.32
N VAL A 40 -18.51 -1.80 -2.32
CA VAL A 40 -17.41 -2.52 -1.66
C VAL A 40 -16.13 -2.43 -2.49
N GLU A 41 -16.30 -2.39 -3.82
CA GLU A 41 -15.25 -2.18 -4.78
C GLU A 41 -15.08 -0.68 -5.07
N PRO A 42 -13.87 -0.19 -5.36
CA PRO A 42 -13.70 1.19 -5.76
C PRO A 42 -14.57 1.54 -6.99
N PRO A 43 -15.20 2.72 -7.04
CA PRO A 43 -16.14 3.11 -8.11
C PRO A 43 -15.46 3.43 -9.46
N TYR A 44 -14.20 3.04 -9.63
CA TYR A 44 -13.39 3.33 -10.82
C TYR A 44 -12.80 2.03 -11.37
N ASP A 45 -12.87 1.87 -12.69
CA ASP A 45 -12.39 0.69 -13.42
C ASP A 45 -10.86 0.60 -13.52
N VAL A 46 -10.14 1.46 -12.80
CA VAL A 46 -8.67 1.55 -12.85
C VAL A 46 -8.07 0.77 -11.70
N SER A 47 -7.34 -0.30 -12.03
CA SER A 47 -6.56 -1.06 -11.06
C SER A 47 -5.11 -0.57 -11.04
N LEU A 48 -4.69 -0.03 -9.89
CA LEU A 48 -3.32 0.42 -9.68
C LEU A 48 -2.59 -0.54 -8.73
N PRO A 49 -1.41 -1.06 -9.11
CA PRO A 49 -0.59 -1.84 -8.20
C PRO A 49 -0.18 -1.04 -6.96
N LEU A 50 -0.16 -1.69 -5.80
CA LEU A 50 0.16 -1.04 -4.53
C LEU A 50 1.51 -0.29 -4.57
N TYR A 51 2.53 -0.85 -5.22
CA TYR A 51 3.86 -0.25 -5.28
C TYR A 51 3.87 1.13 -5.95
N GLU A 52 2.89 1.43 -6.80
CA GLU A 52 2.82 2.72 -7.50
C GLU A 52 2.28 3.84 -6.62
N ILE A 53 1.43 3.48 -5.65
CA ILE A 53 0.78 4.44 -4.76
C ILE A 53 1.54 4.55 -3.44
N ALA A 54 1.97 3.40 -2.89
CA ALA A 54 2.55 3.33 -1.56
C ALA A 54 3.98 3.88 -1.46
N ALA A 55 4.74 3.82 -2.56
CA ALA A 55 6.14 4.25 -2.56
C ALA A 55 6.31 5.78 -2.65
N ASN A 56 5.24 6.50 -3.03
CA ASN A 56 5.24 7.95 -3.22
C ASN A 56 6.45 8.49 -4.01
N TYR A 57 6.82 7.80 -5.10
CA TYR A 57 7.97 8.18 -5.92
C TYR A 57 7.82 9.57 -6.55
N CYS A 58 6.59 9.99 -6.82
CA CYS A 58 6.26 11.33 -7.28
C CYS A 58 5.08 11.87 -6.48
N GLU A 59 5.32 12.93 -5.70
CA GLU A 59 4.28 13.54 -4.85
C GLU A 59 3.04 14.01 -5.64
N SER A 60 3.24 14.38 -6.91
CA SER A 60 2.14 14.82 -7.80
C SER A 60 1.40 13.67 -8.49
N GLY A 61 1.86 12.41 -8.35
CA GLY A 61 1.31 11.26 -9.08
C GLY A 61 1.53 11.29 -10.60
N ARG A 62 2.40 12.19 -11.09
CA ARG A 62 2.67 12.35 -12.53
C ARG A 62 3.19 11.06 -13.16
N ASP A 63 4.00 10.31 -12.45
CA ASP A 63 4.55 9.04 -12.93
C ASP A 63 3.46 7.98 -13.17
N VAL A 64 2.43 7.93 -12.32
CA VAL A 64 1.25 7.07 -12.49
C VAL A 64 0.44 7.50 -13.72
N TYR A 65 0.17 8.81 -13.87
CA TYR A 65 -0.54 9.35 -15.04
C TYR A 65 0.20 9.05 -16.34
N LEU A 66 1.51 9.32 -16.40
CA LEU A 66 2.33 9.05 -17.58
C LEU A 66 2.30 7.56 -17.95
N ARG A 67 2.30 6.65 -16.96
CA ARG A 67 2.30 5.21 -17.19
C ARG A 67 0.95 4.68 -17.71
N HIS A 68 -0.15 5.08 -17.08
CA HIS A 68 -1.47 4.50 -17.33
C HIS A 68 -2.32 5.27 -18.33
N VAL A 69 -2.13 6.58 -18.46
CA VAL A 69 -2.89 7.44 -19.38
C VAL A 69 -2.09 7.70 -20.66
N GLU A 70 -0.86 8.18 -20.53
CA GLU A 70 0.00 8.49 -21.70
C GLU A 70 0.76 7.27 -22.24
N GLY A 71 0.70 6.13 -21.54
CA GLY A 71 1.34 4.88 -21.97
C GLY A 71 2.88 4.90 -21.95
N VAL A 72 3.49 5.84 -21.24
CA VAL A 72 4.95 5.99 -21.15
C VAL A 72 5.54 4.84 -20.33
N LYS A 73 6.36 4.01 -20.99
CA LYS A 73 7.00 2.86 -20.34
C LYS A 73 8.32 3.27 -19.68
N PRO A 74 8.49 3.08 -18.36
CA PRO A 74 9.75 3.37 -17.70
C PRO A 74 10.83 2.39 -18.16
N ARG A 75 12.07 2.89 -18.28
CA ARG A 75 13.23 2.04 -18.54
C ARG A 75 13.55 1.22 -17.30
N ARG A 76 13.73 -0.09 -17.47
CA ARG A 76 14.16 -0.98 -16.37
C ARG A 76 15.59 -0.65 -15.94
N THR A 77 15.81 -0.53 -14.63
CA THR A 77 17.16 -0.40 -14.07
C THR A 77 17.84 -1.77 -13.95
N LYS A 78 19.16 -1.80 -13.70
CA LYS A 78 19.89 -3.05 -13.50
C LYS A 78 19.38 -3.81 -12.27
N GLU A 79 19.02 -3.08 -11.22
CA GLU A 79 18.48 -3.59 -9.96
C GLU A 79 17.11 -4.22 -10.19
N MET A 80 16.24 -3.60 -10.99
CA MET A 80 14.94 -4.17 -11.36
C MET A 80 15.11 -5.48 -12.13
N VAL A 81 16.05 -5.54 -13.07
CA VAL A 81 16.34 -6.76 -13.84
C VAL A 81 16.88 -7.86 -12.93
N GLY A 82 17.80 -7.52 -12.02
CA GLY A 82 18.33 -8.45 -11.03
C GLY A 82 17.24 -9.02 -10.11
N GLY A 83 16.36 -8.15 -9.59
CA GLY A 83 15.23 -8.56 -8.77
C GLY A 83 14.27 -9.49 -9.51
N LEU A 84 13.96 -9.18 -10.77
CA LEU A 84 13.10 -10.04 -11.61
C LEU A 84 13.70 -11.44 -11.77
N LEU A 85 14.97 -11.53 -12.15
CA LEU A 85 15.66 -12.81 -12.35
C LEU A 85 15.72 -13.62 -11.06
N TYR A 86 16.03 -12.95 -9.94
CA TYR A 86 16.09 -13.58 -8.63
C TYR A 86 14.73 -14.19 -8.25
N HIS A 87 13.65 -13.40 -8.31
CA HIS A 87 12.32 -13.88 -7.96
C HIS A 87 11.86 -15.02 -8.87
N GLU A 88 12.08 -14.91 -10.18
CA GLU A 88 11.74 -15.97 -11.13
C GLU A 88 12.47 -17.28 -10.82
N THR A 89 13.78 -17.21 -10.58
CA THR A 89 14.61 -18.37 -10.27
C THR A 89 14.16 -19.06 -9.00
N VAL A 90 13.96 -18.28 -7.93
CA VAL A 90 13.51 -18.81 -6.64
C VAL A 90 12.12 -19.46 -6.77
N SER A 91 11.17 -18.80 -7.43
CA SER A 91 9.84 -19.36 -7.67
C SER A 91 9.89 -20.68 -8.43
N ARG A 92 10.72 -20.79 -9.47
CA ARG A 92 10.91 -22.04 -10.22
C ARG A 92 11.46 -23.16 -9.35
N ILE A 93 12.50 -22.88 -8.56
CA ILE A 93 13.09 -23.86 -7.63
C ILE A 93 12.02 -24.38 -6.66
N PHE A 94 11.21 -23.50 -6.08
CA PHE A 94 10.14 -23.92 -5.16
C PHE A 94 9.06 -24.75 -5.84
N LEU A 95 8.67 -24.40 -7.07
CA LEU A 95 7.69 -25.16 -7.83
C LEU A 95 8.20 -26.57 -8.17
N GLU A 96 9.44 -26.68 -8.64
CA GLU A 96 10.07 -27.96 -8.96
C GLU A 96 10.28 -28.82 -7.70
N ALA A 97 10.75 -28.22 -6.60
CA ALA A 97 10.90 -28.92 -5.34
C ALA A 97 9.55 -29.46 -4.82
N LYS A 98 8.48 -28.65 -4.87
CA LYS A 98 7.13 -29.11 -4.51
C LYS A 98 6.67 -30.24 -5.43
N ALA A 99 6.85 -30.11 -6.75
CA ALA A 99 6.47 -31.14 -7.71
C ALA A 99 7.21 -32.45 -7.46
N PHE A 100 8.51 -32.39 -7.17
CA PHE A 100 9.31 -33.55 -6.80
C PHE A 100 8.78 -34.22 -5.53
N LEU A 101 8.57 -33.45 -4.46
CA LEU A 101 8.03 -33.97 -3.19
C LEU A 101 6.64 -34.59 -3.35
N TYR A 102 5.76 -34.00 -4.16
CA TYR A 102 4.43 -34.54 -4.41
C TYR A 102 4.44 -35.83 -5.24
N ARG A 103 5.43 -36.01 -6.13
CA ARG A 103 5.54 -37.24 -6.93
C ARG A 103 6.17 -38.39 -6.16
N TYR A 104 7.21 -38.11 -5.38
CA TYR A 104 8.05 -39.16 -4.80
C TYR A 104 7.92 -39.31 -3.27
N GLY A 105 7.21 -38.39 -2.62
CA GLY A 105 7.10 -38.32 -1.16
C GLY A 105 8.39 -37.86 -0.48
N THR A 106 8.31 -37.57 0.81
CA THR A 106 9.49 -37.32 1.66
C THR A 106 10.01 -38.65 2.16
N ARG A 107 10.88 -39.34 1.39
CA ARG A 107 11.62 -40.48 1.94
C ARG A 107 12.69 -39.94 2.89
N SER A 108 12.36 -39.88 4.19
CA SER A 108 13.30 -39.77 5.30
C SER A 108 13.66 -41.14 5.83
#